data_AF-A0A3N5G735-F1
#
_entry.id   AF-A0A3N5G735-F1
#
_cell.length_a   1.000
_cell.length_b   1.000
_cell.length_c   1.000
_cell.angle_alpha   90.00
_cell.angle_beta   90.00
_cell.angle_gamma   90.00
#
_symmetry.space_group_name_H-M   'P 1'
#
loop_
_entity.id
_entity.type
_entity.pdbx_description
1 polymer ?
#
loop_
_entity_poly.entity_id
_entity_poly.type
_entity_poly.pdbx_seq_one_letter_code
_entity_poly.pdbx_strand_id
1 'polypeptide(L)'
;MFRKLTLTLILFTLLLTACGPAQTPAPDAEPATVPTAIPTAVPPTATPEPTAVPTVAPLTFTDGLGRTVTLAGPARKIISLAPSNTEILYAVGAGAQVIGRDQF
;
A
#
# COMPACT_ATOMS: atom_id res chain seq x y z
N MET A 1 -41.49 -0.78 -18.81
CA MET A 1 -40.00 -0.84 -18.79
C MET A 1 -39.41 -0.83 -17.38
N PHE A 2 -39.93 0.01 -16.46
CA PHE A 2 -39.46 0.06 -15.06
C PHE A 2 -39.37 -1.28 -14.34
N ARG A 3 -40.39 -2.15 -14.44
CA ARG A 3 -40.40 -3.46 -13.75
C ARG A 3 -39.32 -4.44 -14.26
N LYS A 4 -38.93 -4.33 -15.54
CA LYS A 4 -37.80 -5.09 -16.10
C LYS A 4 -36.47 -4.49 -15.64
N LEU A 5 -36.36 -3.15 -15.61
CA LEU A 5 -35.18 -2.45 -15.12
C LEU A 5 -34.91 -2.72 -13.63
N THR A 6 -35.95 -2.76 -12.79
CA THR A 6 -35.82 -3.10 -11.37
C THR A 6 -35.35 -4.56 -11.18
N LEU A 7 -35.86 -5.49 -11.99
CA LEU A 7 -35.45 -6.90 -11.91
C LEU A 7 -33.97 -7.07 -12.33
N THR A 8 -33.55 -6.37 -13.38
CA THR A 8 -32.14 -6.39 -13.84
C THR A 8 -31.19 -5.79 -12.81
N LEU A 9 -31.61 -4.70 -12.12
CA LEU A 9 -30.81 -4.06 -11.08
C LEU A 9 -30.63 -4.95 -9.83
N ILE A 10 -31.67 -5.68 -9.43
CA ILE A 10 -31.63 -6.64 -8.31
C ILE A 10 -30.72 -7.83 -8.67
N LEU A 11 -30.82 -8.35 -9.89
CA LEU A 11 -29.95 -9.46 -10.31
C LEU A 11 -28.47 -9.04 -10.35
N PHE A 12 -28.18 -7.83 -10.84
CA PHE A 12 -26.81 -7.30 -10.91
C PHE A 12 -26.19 -7.10 -9.51
N THR A 13 -26.95 -6.62 -8.53
CA THR A 13 -26.47 -6.45 -7.15
C THR A 13 -26.20 -7.78 -6.44
N LEU A 14 -26.96 -8.85 -6.74
CA LEU A 14 -26.68 -10.20 -6.24
C LEU A 14 -25.38 -10.79 -6.81
N LEU A 15 -25.04 -10.49 -8.07
CA LEU A 15 -23.81 -10.97 -8.70
C LEU A 15 -22.55 -10.34 -8.12
N LEU A 16 -22.62 -9.09 -7.64
CA LEU A 16 -21.47 -8.36 -7.10
C LEU A 16 -21.11 -8.71 -5.65
N THR A 17 -21.97 -9.43 -4.92
CA THR A 17 -21.78 -9.77 -3.50
C THR A 17 -21.19 -11.17 -3.27
N ALA A 18 -20.82 -11.89 -4.33
CA ALA A 18 -20.37 -13.28 -4.26
C ALA A 18 -18.87 -13.48 -3.94
N CYS A 19 -18.11 -12.42 -3.65
CA CYS A 19 -16.71 -12.54 -3.22
C CYS A 19 -16.56 -12.28 -1.71
N GLY A 20 -16.67 -13.34 -0.91
CA GLY A 20 -16.19 -13.37 0.47
C GLY A 20 -14.87 -14.14 0.56
N PRO A 21 -13.92 -13.74 1.42
CA PRO A 21 -12.69 -14.50 1.59
C PRO A 21 -12.98 -15.87 2.23
N ALA A 22 -12.48 -16.93 1.61
CA ALA A 22 -12.45 -18.26 2.20
C ALA A 22 -11.52 -18.23 3.43
N GLN A 23 -12.08 -18.37 4.62
CA GLN A 23 -11.29 -18.56 5.84
C GLN A 23 -10.66 -19.96 5.79
N THR A 24 -9.34 -20.00 5.64
CA THR A 24 -8.55 -21.21 5.89
C THR A 24 -8.51 -21.46 7.40
N PRO A 25 -8.92 -22.64 7.89
CA PRO A 25 -8.72 -23.01 9.29
C PRO A 25 -7.22 -23.08 9.58
N ALA A 26 -6.78 -22.35 10.60
CA ALA A 26 -5.43 -22.50 11.14
C ALA A 26 -5.29 -23.91 11.74
N PRO A 27 -4.20 -24.65 11.49
CA PRO A 27 -3.90 -25.85 12.24
C PRO A 27 -3.57 -25.48 13.68
N ASP A 28 -4.31 -26.05 14.63
CA ASP A 28 -3.94 -26.08 16.04
C ASP A 28 -2.53 -26.66 16.19
N ALA A 29 -1.64 -25.85 16.78
CA ALA A 29 -0.30 -26.28 17.16
C ALA A 29 -0.39 -27.06 18.47
N GLU A 30 -0.12 -28.36 18.38
CA GLU A 30 0.06 -29.25 19.53
C GLU A 30 1.31 -28.85 20.34
N PRO A 31 1.31 -28.98 21.68
CA PRO A 31 2.35 -28.44 22.54
C PRO A 31 3.63 -29.27 22.44
N ALA A 32 4.68 -28.69 21.85
CA ALA A 32 6.00 -29.27 21.91
C ALA A 32 6.62 -29.04 23.30
N THR A 33 7.02 -30.16 23.88
CA THR A 33 7.75 -30.38 25.11
C THR A 33 8.95 -29.45 25.30
N VAL A 34 9.12 -29.02 26.55
CA VAL A 34 10.30 -28.30 27.07
C VAL A 34 11.49 -29.27 27.16
N PRO A 35 12.66 -28.93 26.61
CA PRO A 35 13.93 -29.43 27.11
C PRO A 35 14.69 -28.31 27.82
N THR A 36 14.89 -28.55 29.11
CA THR A 36 16.09 -28.34 29.92
C THR A 36 17.29 -27.62 29.28
N ALA A 37 17.75 -26.61 30.02
CA ALA A 37 18.92 -25.78 29.80
C ALA A 37 20.25 -26.54 29.67
N ILE A 38 21.12 -26.04 28.79
CA ILE A 38 22.58 -26.29 28.74
C ILE A 38 23.27 -24.94 28.42
N PRO A 39 24.39 -24.60 29.09
CA PRO A 39 24.83 -23.22 29.27
C PRO A 39 25.51 -22.58 28.06
N THR A 40 25.43 -21.25 28.06
CA THR A 40 26.20 -20.23 27.36
C THR A 40 27.51 -20.69 26.73
N ALA A 41 27.50 -20.81 25.40
CA ALA A 41 28.66 -20.52 24.57
C ALA A 41 28.42 -19.14 23.93
N VAL A 42 29.30 -18.18 24.22
CA VAL A 42 29.25 -16.83 23.63
C VAL A 42 29.56 -16.97 22.13
N PRO A 43 28.61 -16.69 21.22
CA PRO A 43 28.91 -16.70 19.80
C PRO A 43 29.86 -15.55 19.47
N PRO A 44 30.81 -15.72 18.53
CA PRO A 44 31.61 -14.61 18.05
C PRO A 44 30.68 -13.53 17.50
N THR A 45 30.92 -12.28 17.89
CA THR A 45 30.24 -11.09 17.38
C THR A 45 30.29 -11.11 15.86
N ALA A 46 29.18 -11.50 15.23
CA ALA A 46 29.03 -11.39 13.80
C ALA A 46 29.02 -9.90 13.44
N THR A 47 30.02 -9.45 12.68
CA THR A 47 29.98 -8.18 11.97
C THR A 47 28.66 -8.14 11.19
N PRO A 48 27.80 -7.12 11.37
CA PRO A 48 26.56 -7.05 10.61
C PRO A 48 26.89 -6.98 9.12
N GLU A 49 26.47 -8.01 8.39
CA GLU A 49 26.49 -8.03 6.93
C GLU A 49 25.63 -6.85 6.44
N PRO A 50 26.07 -6.07 5.44
CA PRO A 50 25.28 -4.95 4.94
C PRO A 50 23.96 -5.49 4.37
N THR A 51 22.86 -5.25 5.08
CA THR A 51 21.51 -5.51 4.57
C THR A 51 21.36 -4.73 3.27
N ALA A 52 21.29 -5.44 2.14
CA ALA A 52 21.07 -4.84 0.83
C ALA A 52 19.74 -4.07 0.86
N VAL A 53 19.82 -2.74 0.82
CA VAL A 53 18.64 -1.88 0.78
C VAL A 53 18.01 -2.07 -0.60
N PRO A 54 16.72 -2.44 -0.70
CA PRO A 54 16.07 -2.57 -1.99
C PRO A 54 16.13 -1.22 -2.71
N THR A 55 16.84 -1.18 -3.83
CA THR A 55 16.95 0.03 -4.65
C THR A 55 15.68 0.13 -5.47
N VAL A 56 14.84 1.13 -5.16
CA VAL A 56 13.66 1.46 -5.97
C VAL A 56 14.16 2.09 -7.27
N ALA A 57 13.76 1.53 -8.41
CA ALA A 57 14.09 2.12 -9.70
C ALA A 57 13.50 3.55 -9.81
N PRO A 58 14.23 4.51 -10.38
CA PRO A 58 13.73 5.86 -10.57
C PRO A 58 12.45 5.89 -11.43
N LEU A 59 11.51 6.76 -11.07
CA LEU A 59 10.26 7.01 -11.78
C LEU A 59 10.41 8.27 -12.63
N THR A 60 10.30 8.15 -13.95
CA THR A 60 10.45 9.27 -14.90
C THR A 60 9.11 9.61 -15.54
N PHE A 61 8.79 10.91 -15.58
CA PHE A 61 7.55 11.46 -16.11
C PHE A 61 7.84 12.64 -17.05
N THR A 62 6.94 12.90 -17.98
CA THR A 62 6.89 14.16 -18.73
C THR A 62 5.73 14.99 -18.21
N ASP A 63 5.99 16.24 -17.84
CA ASP A 63 4.93 17.12 -17.34
C ASP A 63 4.15 17.83 -18.47
N GLY A 64 3.12 18.60 -18.10
CA GLY A 64 2.28 19.32 -19.06
C GLY A 64 3.00 20.43 -19.85
N LEU A 65 4.23 20.80 -19.47
CA LEU A 65 5.08 21.75 -20.18
C LEU A 65 6.17 21.05 -21.03
N GLY A 66 6.15 19.71 -21.10
CA GLY A 66 7.13 18.93 -21.85
C GLY A 66 8.46 18.71 -21.13
N ARG A 67 8.55 19.03 -19.84
CA ARG A 67 9.78 18.83 -19.04
C ARG A 67 9.86 17.40 -18.54
N THR A 68 11.06 16.84 -18.50
CA THR A 68 11.32 15.54 -17.87
C THR A 68 11.51 15.70 -16.36
N VAL A 69 10.74 14.97 -15.57
CA VAL A 69 10.80 14.94 -14.11
C VAL A 69 11.12 13.52 -13.65
N THR A 70 12.18 13.35 -12.86
CA THR A 70 12.59 12.04 -12.32
C THR A 70 12.50 12.06 -10.79
N LEU A 71 11.85 11.06 -10.21
CA LEU A 71 11.77 10.83 -8.78
C LEU A 71 12.53 9.56 -8.42
N ALA A 72 13.31 9.57 -7.33
CA ALA A 72 14.00 8.37 -6.84
C ALA A 72 13.05 7.26 -6.35
N GLY A 73 11.79 7.60 -6.11
CA GLY A 73 10.72 6.70 -5.70
C GLY A 73 9.41 7.47 -5.56
N PRO A 74 8.34 6.84 -5.04
CA PRO A 74 7.05 7.53 -4.91
C PRO A 74 7.14 8.70 -3.92
N ALA A 75 6.46 9.82 -4.21
CA ALA A 75 6.51 11.04 -3.40
C ALA A 75 6.06 10.78 -1.94
N ARG A 76 6.65 11.53 -1.00
CA ARG A 76 6.37 11.42 0.45
C ARG A 76 6.01 12.74 1.10
N LYS A 77 6.45 13.85 0.51
CA LYS A 77 6.19 15.22 0.95
C LYS A 77 5.81 16.02 -0.28
N ILE A 78 4.59 16.53 -0.30
CA ILE A 78 4.00 17.21 -1.45
C ILE A 78 3.63 18.64 -1.03
N ILE A 79 4.04 19.61 -1.85
CA ILE A 79 3.54 20.99 -1.78
C ILE A 79 2.63 21.16 -2.99
N SER A 80 1.35 21.43 -2.76
CA SER A 80 0.40 21.71 -3.83
C SER A 80 0.34 23.21 -4.12
N LEU A 81 0.30 23.60 -5.40
CA LEU A 81 0.33 25.00 -5.83
C LEU A 81 -0.93 25.42 -6.60
N ALA A 82 -1.98 24.59 -6.56
CA ALA A 82 -3.25 24.90 -7.18
C ALA A 82 -4.37 24.13 -6.46
N PRO A 83 -5.55 24.74 -6.22
CA PRO A 83 -6.69 24.07 -5.61
C PRO A 83 -7.06 22.77 -6.31
N SER A 84 -7.10 22.76 -7.65
CA SER A 84 -7.40 21.56 -8.44
C SER A 84 -6.45 20.40 -8.18
N ASN A 85 -5.15 20.68 -8.04
CA ASN A 85 -4.15 19.66 -7.74
C ASN A 85 -4.32 19.10 -6.34
N THR A 86 -4.68 19.97 -5.38
CA THR A 86 -4.96 19.55 -4.00
C THR A 86 -6.13 18.57 -3.97
N GLU A 87 -7.25 18.88 -4.63
CA GLU A 87 -8.42 18.00 -4.69
C GLU A 87 -8.08 16.65 -5.34
N ILE A 88 -7.31 16.65 -6.44
CA ILE A 88 -6.84 15.41 -7.08
C ILE A 88 -6.02 14.56 -6.10
N LEU A 89 -5.09 15.16 -5.35
CA LEU A 89 -4.26 14.43 -4.39
C LEU A 89 -5.09 13.75 -3.31
N TYR A 90 -6.15 14.37 -2.81
CA TYR A 90 -7.06 13.74 -1.85
C TYR A 90 -7.90 12.65 -2.52
N ALA A 91 -8.42 12.88 -3.72
CA ALA A 91 -9.22 11.91 -4.46
C ALA A 91 -8.45 10.60 -4.74
N VAL A 92 -7.14 10.69 -4.99
CA VAL A 92 -6.28 9.50 -5.22
C VAL A 92 -5.66 8.93 -3.94
N GLY A 93 -6.05 9.41 -2.76
CA GLY A 93 -5.58 8.92 -1.47
C GLY A 93 -4.17 9.40 -1.06
N ALA A 94 -3.58 10.34 -1.79
CA ALA A 94 -2.27 10.94 -1.49
C ALA A 94 -2.35 12.14 -0.53
N GLY A 95 -3.55 12.52 -0.06
CA GLY A 95 -3.76 13.70 0.79
C GLY A 95 -2.89 13.73 2.06
N ALA A 96 -2.60 12.57 2.68
CA ALA A 96 -1.74 12.48 3.86
C ALA A 96 -0.26 12.87 3.60
N GLN A 97 0.16 12.93 2.33
CA GLN A 97 1.52 13.32 1.94
C GLN A 97 1.65 14.84 1.69
N VAL A 98 0.54 15.58 1.71
CA VAL A 98 0.53 17.03 1.49
C VAL A 98 1.01 17.74 2.76
N ILE A 99 2.17 18.38 2.69
CA ILE A 99 2.79 19.13 3.79
C ILE A 99 2.62 20.64 3.66
N GLY A 100 2.13 21.10 2.51
CA GLY A 100 1.93 22.49 2.21
C GLY A 100 1.00 22.68 1.02
N ARG A 101 0.31 23.80 1.02
CA ARG A 101 -0.53 24.29 -0.07
C ARG A 101 -0.31 25.79 -0.19
N ASP A 102 -0.59 26.35 -1.35
CA ASP A 102 -0.66 27.79 -1.50
C ASP A 102 -1.83 28.39 -0.70
N GLN A 103 -1.89 29.72 -0.68
CA GLN A 103 -2.91 30.47 0.06
C GLN A 103 -4.20 30.72 -0.73
N PHE A 104 -4.21 30.36 -2.01
CA PHE A 104 -5.25 30.71 -2.98
C PHE A 104 -6.15 29.52 -3.31
#